data_AF-A0A382YHA0-F1
#
_entry.id   AF-A0A382YHA0-F1
#
_cell.length_a   1.000
_cell.length_b   1.000
_cell.length_c   1.000
_cell.angle_alpha   90.00
_cell.angle_beta   90.00
_cell.angle_gamma   90.00
#
_symmetry.space_group_name_H-M   'P 1'
#
loop_
_entity.id
_entity.type
_entity.pdbx_description
1 polymer ?
#
loop_
_entity_poly.entity_id
_entity_poly.type
_entity_poly.pdbx_seq_one_letter_code
_entity_poly.pdbx_strand_id
1 'polypeptide(L)'
;MGTGTFTAVLIIGVLLILLISIFLRQKNKDEAEVRRKVRSALIEDTTGISVNERLKAKRKSIARAQDFDFCELHSAKGFELPERVDGWLDLSGLTTVEGLKLPKRVGGGLDLTGLTTAEGLEFPEHMGGWLDLEGLTTSRGLKLPEVVVGDIYFWSLPKSEYARLSHGPFELGGEVRFEPLISEERWHGFSN
;
A
#
# COMPACT_ATOMS: atom_id res chain seq x y z
N MET A 1 -25.55 -65.81 26.86
CA MET A 1 -25.15 -64.39 26.85
C MET A 1 -26.16 -63.63 26.02
N GLY A 2 -26.92 -62.72 26.63
CA GLY A 2 -28.11 -62.12 26.02
C GLY A 2 -27.77 -61.09 24.96
N THR A 3 -28.56 -61.03 23.89
CA THR A 3 -28.45 -60.08 22.79
C THR A 3 -28.32 -58.61 23.23
N GLY A 4 -28.88 -58.25 24.40
CA GLY A 4 -28.79 -56.91 25.00
C GLY A 4 -27.37 -56.46 25.41
N THR A 5 -26.47 -57.37 25.75
CA THR A 5 -25.09 -56.99 26.12
C THR A 5 -24.25 -56.68 24.89
N PHE A 6 -24.47 -57.41 23.79
CA PHE A 6 -23.79 -57.15 22.50
C PHE A 6 -24.20 -55.81 21.90
N THR A 7 -25.48 -55.46 21.98
CA THR A 7 -25.96 -54.14 21.52
C THR A 7 -25.41 -53.01 22.37
N ALA A 8 -25.33 -53.16 23.69
CA ALA A 8 -24.75 -52.16 24.58
C ALA A 8 -23.26 -51.92 24.29
N VAL A 9 -22.48 -52.99 24.08
CA VAL A 9 -21.06 -52.90 23.72
C VAL A 9 -20.86 -52.21 22.37
N LEU A 10 -21.71 -52.51 21.36
CA LEU A 10 -21.69 -51.83 20.07
C LEU A 10 -21.98 -50.34 20.19
N ILE A 11 -23.00 -49.95 20.95
CA ILE A 11 -23.37 -48.55 21.17
C ILE A 11 -22.23 -47.79 21.86
N ILE A 12 -21.62 -48.38 22.89
CA ILE A 12 -20.48 -47.78 23.60
C ILE A 12 -19.29 -47.64 22.65
N GLY A 13 -19.00 -48.66 21.83
CA GLY A 13 -17.92 -48.62 20.84
C GLY A 13 -18.11 -47.51 19.81
N VAL A 14 -19.32 -47.36 19.26
CA VAL A 14 -19.65 -46.29 18.30
C VAL A 14 -19.53 -44.91 18.95
N LEU A 15 -20.00 -44.74 20.19
CA LEU A 15 -19.89 -43.49 20.92
C LEU A 15 -18.41 -43.11 21.18
N LEU A 16 -17.57 -44.10 21.51
CA LEU A 16 -16.14 -43.89 21.72
C LEU A 16 -15.42 -43.43 20.45
N ILE A 17 -15.75 -44.05 19.30
CA ILE A 17 -15.21 -43.68 17.99
C ILE A 17 -15.63 -42.25 17.62
N LEU A 18 -16.89 -41.85 17.90
CA LEU A 18 -17.37 -40.50 17.68
C LEU A 18 -16.61 -39.47 18.52
N LEU A 19 -16.41 -39.74 19.81
CA LEU A 19 -15.67 -38.85 20.71
C LEU A 19 -14.21 -38.68 20.27
N ILE A 20 -13.52 -39.77 19.92
CA ILE A 20 -12.14 -39.73 19.38
C ILE A 20 -12.08 -38.91 18.09
N SER A 21 -13.06 -39.09 17.20
CA SER A 21 -13.14 -38.35 15.94
C SER A 21 -13.32 -36.84 16.15
N ILE A 22 -14.13 -36.44 17.15
CA ILE A 22 -14.32 -35.04 17.51
C ILE A 22 -13.02 -34.47 18.10
N PHE A 23 -12.40 -35.17 19.04
CA PHE A 23 -11.15 -34.75 19.67
C PHE A 23 -10.01 -34.56 18.64
N LEU A 24 -9.85 -35.52 17.73
CA LEU A 24 -8.86 -35.43 16.64
C LEU A 24 -9.12 -34.22 15.73
N ARG A 25 -10.39 -33.95 15.38
CA ARG A 25 -10.73 -32.74 14.61
C ARG A 25 -10.39 -31.47 15.37
N GLN A 26 -10.66 -31.42 16.68
CA GLN A 26 -10.40 -30.25 17.52
C GLN A 26 -8.90 -29.98 17.62
N LYS A 27 -8.10 -31.00 17.96
CA LYS A 27 -6.62 -30.91 18.01
C LYS A 27 -6.03 -30.42 16.68
N ASN A 28 -6.50 -30.96 15.55
CA ASN A 28 -6.02 -30.55 14.23
C ASN A 28 -6.38 -29.09 13.92
N LYS A 29 -7.56 -28.62 14.36
CA LYS A 29 -7.99 -27.24 14.21
C LYS A 29 -7.12 -26.29 15.03
N ASP A 30 -6.84 -26.62 16.29
CA ASP A 30 -6.01 -25.80 17.19
C ASP A 30 -4.58 -25.70 16.66
N GLU A 31 -4.01 -26.81 16.21
CA GLU A 31 -2.67 -26.84 15.61
C GLU A 31 -2.62 -26.03 14.29
N ALA A 32 -3.68 -26.08 13.48
CA ALA A 32 -3.79 -25.25 12.27
C ALA A 32 -3.89 -23.75 12.59
N GLU A 33 -4.58 -23.38 13.66
CA GLU A 33 -4.71 -21.98 14.10
C GLU A 33 -3.37 -21.45 14.62
N VAL A 34 -2.67 -22.22 15.45
CA VAL A 34 -1.33 -21.87 15.94
C VAL A 34 -0.37 -21.71 14.76
N ARG A 35 -0.33 -22.68 13.83
CA ARG A 35 0.51 -22.58 12.62
C ARG A 35 0.19 -21.34 11.80
N ARG A 36 -1.10 -20.98 11.66
CA ARG A 36 -1.51 -19.77 10.93
C ARG A 36 -1.02 -18.50 11.62
N LYS A 37 -1.18 -18.39 12.94
CA LYS A 37 -0.73 -17.22 13.72
C LYS A 37 0.79 -17.06 13.66
N VAL A 38 1.54 -18.15 13.83
CA VAL A 38 3.00 -18.15 13.70
C VAL A 38 3.43 -17.68 12.32
N ARG A 39 2.82 -18.19 11.24
CA ARG A 39 3.13 -17.71 9.87
C ARG A 39 2.78 -16.24 9.67
N SER A 40 1.65 -15.78 10.21
CA SER A 40 1.24 -14.37 10.10
C SER A 40 2.24 -13.45 10.78
N ALA A 41 2.64 -13.77 12.01
CA ALA A 41 3.63 -13.00 12.77
C ALA A 41 4.99 -13.00 12.06
N LEU A 42 5.44 -14.14 11.55
CA LEU A 42 6.70 -14.21 10.80
C LEU A 42 6.67 -13.34 9.54
N ILE A 43 5.54 -13.31 8.81
CA ILE A 43 5.38 -12.44 7.63
C ILE A 43 5.43 -10.98 8.03
N GLU A 44 4.75 -10.61 9.11
CA GLU A 44 4.73 -9.24 9.63
C GLU A 44 6.13 -8.81 10.08
N ASP A 45 6.85 -9.64 10.84
CA ASP A 45 8.25 -9.40 11.23
C ASP A 45 9.17 -9.24 10.01
N THR A 46 8.93 -9.99 8.93
CA THR A 46 9.79 -9.98 7.73
C THR A 46 9.51 -8.79 6.79
N THR A 47 8.25 -8.37 6.71
CA THR A 47 7.79 -7.36 5.73
C THR A 47 7.48 -6.00 6.36
N GLY A 48 7.27 -5.95 7.67
CA GLY A 48 6.74 -4.80 8.39
C GLY A 48 5.24 -4.57 8.17
N ILE A 49 4.53 -5.48 7.50
CA ILE A 49 3.13 -5.30 7.09
C ILE A 49 2.29 -6.49 7.58
N SER A 50 1.20 -6.20 8.29
CA SER A 50 0.27 -7.24 8.74
C SER A 50 -0.41 -7.95 7.55
N VAL A 51 -0.75 -9.22 7.72
CA VAL A 51 -1.49 -9.99 6.70
C VAL A 51 -2.85 -9.34 6.40
N ASN A 52 -3.47 -8.68 7.38
CA ASN A 52 -4.76 -8.01 7.21
C ASN A 52 -4.64 -6.78 6.30
N GLU A 53 -3.62 -5.95 6.49
CA GLU A 53 -3.35 -4.81 5.61
C GLU A 53 -3.10 -5.27 4.17
N ARG A 54 -2.29 -6.32 3.99
CA ARG A 54 -2.06 -6.91 2.66
C ARG A 54 -3.34 -7.42 2.01
N LEU A 55 -4.22 -8.07 2.77
CA LEU A 55 -5.51 -8.55 2.27
C LEU A 55 -6.47 -7.41 1.92
N LYS A 56 -6.55 -6.37 2.77
CA LYS A 56 -7.36 -5.16 2.52
C LYS A 56 -6.89 -4.47 1.25
N ALA A 57 -5.59 -4.29 1.12
CA ALA A 57 -5.01 -3.63 -0.03
C ALA A 57 -5.13 -4.47 -1.31
N LYS A 58 -4.95 -5.79 -1.23
CA LYS A 58 -5.23 -6.71 -2.35
C LYS A 58 -6.70 -6.70 -2.78
N ARG A 59 -7.64 -6.63 -1.84
CA ARG A 59 -9.07 -6.51 -2.18
C ARG A 59 -9.35 -5.19 -2.88
N LYS A 60 -8.72 -4.11 -2.40
CA LYS A 60 -8.81 -2.78 -3.03
C LYS A 60 -8.29 -2.86 -4.45
N SER A 61 -7.08 -3.37 -4.68
CA SER A 61 -6.43 -3.41 -6.01
C SER A 61 -7.18 -4.20 -7.08
N ILE A 62 -8.11 -5.09 -6.71
CA ILE A 62 -8.95 -5.88 -7.63
C ILE A 62 -10.29 -5.19 -7.95
N ALA A 63 -10.69 -4.16 -7.20
CA ALA A 63 -11.90 -3.38 -7.47
C ALA A 63 -11.76 -2.56 -8.76
N ARG A 64 -12.87 -2.23 -9.43
CA ARG A 64 -12.87 -1.34 -10.61
C ARG A 64 -12.20 -0.02 -10.22
N ALA A 65 -11.03 0.22 -10.82
CA ALA A 65 -10.11 1.28 -10.44
C ALA A 65 -10.72 2.66 -10.69
N GLN A 66 -10.84 3.45 -9.63
CA GLN A 66 -10.72 4.90 -9.72
C GLN A 66 -9.61 5.26 -8.74
N ASP A 67 -9.83 5.13 -7.45
CA ASP A 67 -8.91 5.68 -6.46
C ASP A 67 -8.38 4.67 -5.43
N PHE A 68 -7.09 4.77 -5.10
CA PHE A 68 -6.37 3.89 -4.19
C PHE A 68 -5.69 4.67 -3.06
N ASP A 69 -6.38 4.76 -1.94
CA ASP A 69 -5.78 5.19 -0.67
C ASP A 69 -5.02 4.06 0.05
N PHE A 70 -3.72 4.26 0.22
CA PHE A 70 -2.79 3.48 1.04
C PHE A 70 -1.94 4.39 1.95
N CYS A 71 -2.51 5.49 2.47
CA CYS A 71 -1.79 6.43 3.34
C CYS A 71 -1.23 5.78 4.63
N GLU A 72 -1.82 4.67 5.08
CA GLU A 72 -1.37 3.90 6.25
C GLU A 72 -0.28 2.87 5.92
N LEU A 73 0.16 2.79 4.66
CA LEU A 73 1.20 1.85 4.22
C LEU A 73 2.58 2.47 4.45
N HIS A 74 3.32 1.94 5.44
CA HIS A 74 4.67 2.44 5.78
C HIS A 74 5.83 1.65 5.12
N SER A 75 5.53 0.52 4.49
CA SER A 75 6.48 -0.32 3.75
C SER A 75 5.80 -0.89 2.52
N ALA A 76 6.51 -0.93 1.38
CA ALA A 76 6.02 -1.56 0.16
C ALA A 76 6.51 -3.02 -0.01
N LYS A 77 7.29 -3.54 0.93
CA LYS A 77 7.92 -4.85 0.82
C LYS A 77 6.90 -5.99 0.76
N GLY A 78 6.89 -6.72 -0.35
CA GLY A 78 5.94 -7.83 -0.56
C GLY A 78 4.49 -7.36 -0.74
N PHE A 79 4.30 -6.06 -1.00
CA PHE A 79 3.06 -5.46 -1.42
C PHE A 79 3.05 -5.29 -2.94
N GLU A 80 1.92 -5.58 -3.59
CA GLU A 80 1.78 -5.50 -5.04
C GLU A 80 0.63 -4.55 -5.37
N LEU A 81 0.98 -3.47 -6.09
CA LEU A 81 0.04 -2.52 -6.64
C LEU A 81 -0.58 -3.07 -7.94
N PRO A 82 -1.80 -2.62 -8.32
CA PRO A 82 -2.36 -2.97 -9.62
C PRO A 82 -1.48 -2.42 -10.75
N GLU A 83 -1.48 -3.07 -11.92
CA GLU A 83 -0.68 -2.61 -13.06
C GLU A 83 -1.10 -1.21 -13.57
N ARG A 84 -2.35 -0.82 -13.32
CA ARG A 84 -2.93 0.46 -13.76
C ARG A 84 -3.87 1.01 -12.69
N VAL A 85 -3.80 2.32 -12.50
CA VAL A 85 -4.73 3.12 -11.68
C VAL A 85 -5.35 4.18 -12.59
N ASP A 86 -6.67 4.28 -12.63
CA ASP A 86 -7.37 5.25 -13.49
C ASP A 86 -7.60 6.61 -12.81
N GLY A 87 -7.64 6.67 -11.48
CA GLY A 87 -7.75 7.88 -10.65
C GLY A 87 -6.50 8.08 -9.79
N TRP A 88 -6.64 8.50 -8.53
CA TRP A 88 -5.49 8.82 -7.67
C TRP A 88 -4.95 7.60 -6.90
N LEU A 89 -3.65 7.65 -6.58
CA LEU A 89 -2.94 6.67 -5.77
C LEU A 89 -2.22 7.40 -4.65
N ASP A 90 -2.64 7.16 -3.41
CA ASP A 90 -2.04 7.73 -2.22
C ASP A 90 -1.15 6.70 -1.54
N LEU A 91 0.13 7.01 -1.46
CA LEU A 91 1.18 6.27 -0.78
C LEU A 91 1.95 7.18 0.19
N SER A 92 1.29 8.24 0.69
CA SER A 92 1.86 9.26 1.57
C SER A 92 2.53 8.70 2.83
N GLY A 93 2.09 7.54 3.32
CA GLY A 93 2.68 6.87 4.48
C GLY A 93 4.04 6.21 4.26
N LEU A 94 4.46 6.01 2.99
CA LEU A 94 5.74 5.38 2.69
C LEU A 94 6.89 6.35 2.99
N THR A 95 7.83 5.88 3.80
CA THR A 95 9.06 6.63 4.14
C THR A 95 10.29 6.13 3.38
N THR A 96 10.14 5.01 2.67
CA THR A 96 11.18 4.36 1.87
C THR A 96 10.58 3.78 0.60
N VAL A 97 11.40 3.68 -0.46
CA VAL A 97 11.02 3.04 -1.73
C VAL A 97 11.36 1.54 -1.78
N GLU A 98 11.91 0.97 -0.70
CA GLU A 98 12.29 -0.44 -0.67
C GLU A 98 11.09 -1.35 -1.02
N GLY A 99 11.23 -2.10 -2.11
CA GLY A 99 10.20 -3.02 -2.58
C GLY A 99 9.02 -2.35 -3.29
N LEU A 100 9.02 -1.03 -3.44
CA LEU A 100 7.98 -0.30 -4.16
C LEU A 100 8.09 -0.54 -5.67
N LYS A 101 6.98 -0.97 -6.27
CA LYS A 101 6.81 -1.05 -7.71
C LYS A 101 5.53 -0.31 -8.06
N LEU A 102 5.69 0.89 -8.65
CA LEU A 102 4.56 1.71 -9.04
C LEU A 102 3.80 1.07 -10.23
N PRO A 103 2.50 1.38 -10.39
CA PRO A 103 1.74 1.01 -11.57
C PRO A 103 2.41 1.50 -12.85
N LYS A 104 2.14 0.88 -14.00
CA LYS A 104 2.62 1.39 -15.30
C LYS A 104 1.93 2.68 -15.72
N ARG A 105 0.77 2.99 -15.13
CA ARG A 105 -0.01 4.20 -15.39
C ARG A 105 -0.81 4.59 -14.14
N VAL A 106 -0.78 5.88 -13.83
CA VAL A 106 -1.69 6.53 -12.88
C VAL A 106 -2.43 7.65 -13.63
N GLY A 107 -3.75 7.52 -13.72
CA GLY A 107 -4.60 8.45 -14.48
C GLY A 107 -4.91 9.75 -13.73
N GLY A 108 -4.95 9.71 -12.39
CA GLY A 108 -5.06 10.86 -11.51
C GLY A 108 -3.74 11.21 -10.83
N GLY A 109 -3.81 11.62 -9.56
CA GLY A 109 -2.64 12.03 -8.78
C GLY A 109 -1.87 10.88 -8.14
N LEU A 110 -0.58 11.08 -7.88
CA LEU A 110 0.25 10.17 -7.07
C LEU A 110 0.82 10.94 -5.88
N ASP A 111 0.48 10.50 -4.68
CA ASP A 111 1.00 11.04 -3.42
C ASP A 111 2.14 10.16 -2.89
N LEU A 112 3.32 10.75 -2.76
CA LEU A 112 4.52 10.15 -2.16
C LEU A 112 5.16 11.12 -1.16
N THR A 113 4.35 11.96 -0.51
CA THR A 113 4.76 13.01 0.43
C THR A 113 5.64 12.51 1.57
N GLY A 114 5.50 11.26 2.02
CA GLY A 114 6.32 10.67 3.08
C GLY A 114 7.77 10.35 2.70
N LEU A 115 8.11 10.31 1.40
CA LEU A 115 9.46 10.02 0.96
C LEU A 115 10.39 11.22 1.15
N THR A 116 11.56 10.99 1.74
CA THR A 116 12.59 12.03 1.92
C THR A 116 13.71 11.97 0.86
N THR A 117 13.79 10.86 0.14
CA THR A 117 14.72 10.59 -0.97
C THR A 117 14.01 9.79 -2.08
N ALA A 118 14.48 9.90 -3.31
CA ALA A 118 13.97 9.17 -4.48
C ALA A 118 14.97 8.12 -5.02
N GLU A 119 16.02 7.78 -4.26
CA GLU A 119 16.98 6.75 -4.66
C GLU A 119 16.30 5.39 -4.88
N GLY A 120 16.28 4.91 -6.13
CA GLY A 120 15.64 3.64 -6.50
C GLY A 120 14.14 3.76 -6.82
N LEU A 121 13.58 4.97 -6.83
CA LEU A 121 12.21 5.22 -7.27
C LEU A 121 12.13 5.20 -8.79
N GLU A 122 11.21 4.40 -9.33
CA GLU A 122 10.90 4.36 -10.76
C GLU A 122 9.45 4.77 -10.97
N PHE A 123 9.24 5.90 -11.65
CA PHE A 123 7.91 6.41 -11.96
C PHE A 123 7.29 5.74 -13.18
N PRO A 124 5.94 5.76 -13.31
CA PRO A 124 5.28 5.55 -14.59
C PRO A 124 5.77 6.58 -15.61
N GLU A 125 5.89 6.19 -16.90
CA GLU A 125 6.24 7.15 -17.98
C GLU A 125 5.20 8.27 -18.09
N HIS A 126 3.92 7.94 -17.90
CA HIS A 126 2.80 8.86 -18.02
C HIS A 126 1.98 8.98 -16.73
N MET A 127 1.83 10.21 -16.27
CA MET A 127 1.03 10.64 -15.13
C MET A 127 -0.09 11.57 -15.61
N GLY A 128 -1.35 11.14 -15.44
CA GLY A 128 -2.52 11.90 -15.90
C GLY A 128 -2.97 13.03 -14.97
N GLY A 129 -2.44 13.10 -13.76
CA GLY A 129 -2.73 14.14 -12.77
C GLY A 129 -1.47 14.72 -12.15
N TRP A 130 -1.59 15.17 -10.90
CA TRP A 130 -0.50 15.76 -10.13
C TRP A 130 0.47 14.70 -9.58
N LEU A 131 1.68 15.13 -9.22
CA LEU A 131 2.67 14.31 -8.53
C LEU A 131 3.11 15.05 -7.27
N ASP A 132 2.88 14.46 -6.12
CA ASP A 132 3.27 15.05 -4.84
C ASP A 132 4.51 14.36 -4.27
N LEU A 133 5.57 15.14 -4.12
CA LEU A 133 6.86 14.76 -3.58
C LEU A 133 7.31 15.78 -2.50
N GLU A 134 6.37 16.38 -1.78
CA GLU A 134 6.65 17.47 -0.86
C GLU A 134 7.67 17.15 0.23
N GLY A 135 7.79 15.88 0.65
CA GLY A 135 8.77 15.46 1.65
C GLY A 135 10.20 15.29 1.13
N LEU A 136 10.43 15.28 -0.19
CA LEU A 136 11.78 15.08 -0.73
C LEU A 136 12.70 16.22 -0.32
N THR A 137 13.88 15.88 0.21
CA THR A 137 14.86 16.88 0.69
C THR A 137 16.08 16.99 -0.22
N THR A 138 16.23 16.06 -1.17
CA THR A 138 17.31 16.03 -2.17
C THR A 138 16.81 15.49 -3.50
N SER A 139 17.42 15.92 -4.60
CA SER A 139 17.11 15.45 -5.95
C SER A 139 17.91 14.20 -6.34
N ARG A 140 18.71 13.65 -5.42
CA ARG A 140 19.52 12.47 -5.70
C ARG A 140 18.64 11.27 -6.07
N GLY A 141 18.97 10.65 -7.21
CA GLY A 141 18.25 9.48 -7.72
C GLY A 141 16.87 9.80 -8.31
N LEU A 142 16.38 11.03 -8.16
CA LEU A 142 15.09 11.46 -8.69
C LEU A 142 15.16 11.51 -10.22
N LYS A 143 14.28 10.73 -10.85
CA LYS A 143 14.02 10.78 -12.29
C LYS A 143 12.55 11.04 -12.49
N LEU A 144 12.18 12.24 -12.95
CA LEU A 144 10.77 12.59 -13.12
C LEU A 144 10.12 11.79 -14.27
N PRO A 145 8.78 11.57 -14.23
CA PRO A 145 8.03 10.98 -15.33
C PRO A 145 8.26 11.74 -16.65
N GLU A 146 8.13 11.07 -17.79
CA GLU A 146 8.22 11.76 -19.09
C GLU A 146 7.06 12.76 -19.26
N VAL A 147 5.85 12.38 -18.84
CA VAL A 147 4.66 13.22 -18.95
C VAL A 147 3.97 13.35 -17.60
N VAL A 148 3.72 14.58 -17.16
CA VAL A 148 2.86 14.92 -16.03
C VAL A 148 1.85 15.96 -16.48
N VAL A 149 0.56 15.62 -16.49
CA VAL A 149 -0.48 16.56 -16.93
C VAL A 149 -0.76 17.63 -15.87
N GLY A 150 -0.64 17.30 -14.59
CA GLY A 150 -0.88 18.22 -13.48
C GLY A 150 0.38 18.90 -12.94
N ASP A 151 0.25 19.45 -11.73
CA ASP A 151 1.35 20.07 -11.00
C ASP A 151 2.29 19.03 -10.36
N ILE A 152 3.54 19.42 -10.13
CA ILE A 152 4.51 18.65 -9.32
C ILE A 152 4.84 19.46 -8.06
N TYR A 153 4.72 18.84 -6.89
CA TYR A 153 4.91 19.52 -5.60
C TYR A 153 6.23 19.10 -4.92
N PHE A 154 7.00 20.09 -4.48
CA PHE A 154 8.33 19.98 -3.90
C PHE A 154 8.53 20.98 -2.76
N TRP A 155 7.82 20.81 -1.64
CA TRP A 155 7.92 21.77 -0.55
C TRP A 155 9.29 21.71 0.19
N SER A 156 9.77 20.51 0.49
CA SER A 156 11.02 20.33 1.25
C SER A 156 12.28 20.32 0.38
N LEU A 157 12.12 20.24 -0.96
CA LEU A 157 13.24 20.15 -1.89
C LEU A 157 13.71 21.56 -2.24
N PRO A 158 14.97 21.94 -1.98
CA PRO A 158 15.47 23.24 -2.38
C PRO A 158 15.37 23.43 -3.90
N LYS A 159 14.94 24.62 -4.35
CA LYS A 159 14.92 24.98 -5.79
C LYS A 159 16.28 24.74 -6.47
N SER A 160 17.38 24.92 -5.74
CA SER A 160 18.75 24.64 -6.22
C SER A 160 19.05 23.15 -6.40
N GLU A 161 18.45 22.26 -5.61
CA GLU A 161 18.52 20.80 -5.83
C GLU A 161 17.73 20.40 -7.06
N TYR A 162 16.53 20.96 -7.25
CA TYR A 162 15.73 20.73 -8.45
C TYR A 162 16.46 21.22 -9.73
N ALA A 163 17.10 22.39 -9.69
CA ALA A 163 17.87 22.92 -10.81
C ALA A 163 19.09 22.06 -11.20
N ARG A 164 19.54 21.14 -10.34
CA ARG A 164 20.61 20.16 -10.64
C ARG A 164 20.11 18.95 -11.40
N LEU A 165 18.80 18.75 -11.50
CA LEU A 165 18.25 17.67 -12.30
C LEU A 165 18.69 17.85 -13.76
N SER A 166 19.23 16.79 -14.34
CA SER A 166 19.60 16.78 -15.75
C SER A 166 18.38 16.75 -16.68
N HIS A 167 17.20 16.41 -16.14
CA HIS A 167 15.95 16.36 -16.85
C HIS A 167 14.77 16.67 -15.92
N GLY A 168 13.84 17.50 -16.39
CA GLY A 168 12.47 17.57 -15.86
C GLY A 168 11.56 16.56 -16.56
N PRO A 169 10.24 16.59 -16.32
CA PRO A 169 9.31 15.96 -17.25
C PRO A 169 9.49 16.55 -18.65
N PHE A 170 9.41 15.71 -19.68
CA PHE A 170 9.45 16.15 -21.07
C PHE A 170 8.21 16.98 -21.41
N GLU A 171 7.05 16.56 -20.92
CA GLU A 171 5.79 17.29 -21.01
C GLU A 171 5.22 17.54 -19.61
N LEU A 172 5.04 18.82 -19.27
CA LEU A 172 4.37 19.26 -18.04
C LEU A 172 3.17 20.12 -18.40
N GLY A 173 1.97 19.68 -18.02
CA GLY A 173 0.74 20.44 -18.23
C GLY A 173 0.45 21.47 -17.13
N GLY A 174 1.01 21.26 -15.93
CA GLY A 174 0.93 22.19 -14.80
C GLY A 174 2.24 22.92 -14.52
N GLU A 175 2.49 23.19 -13.24
CA GLU A 175 3.69 23.87 -12.75
C GLU A 175 4.45 23.03 -11.72
N VAL A 176 5.75 23.29 -11.60
CA VAL A 176 6.56 22.78 -10.49
C VAL A 176 6.47 23.77 -9.34
N ARG A 177 5.90 23.32 -8.22
CA ARG A 177 5.60 24.15 -7.04
C ARG A 177 6.54 23.79 -5.90
N PHE A 178 7.06 24.83 -5.24
CA PHE A 178 7.94 24.69 -4.07
C PHE A 178 7.33 25.26 -2.79
N GLU A 179 6.15 25.85 -2.91
CA GLU A 179 5.44 26.57 -1.87
C GLU A 179 3.95 26.20 -2.00
N PRO A 180 3.21 26.14 -0.88
CA PRO A 180 1.79 25.83 -0.92
C PRO A 180 1.04 26.91 -1.72
N LEU A 181 -0.04 26.53 -2.38
CA LEU A 181 -0.97 27.47 -3.01
C LEU A 181 -1.63 28.32 -1.92
N ILE A 182 -1.01 29.45 -1.58
CA ILE A 182 -1.69 30.48 -0.80
C ILE A 182 -2.70 31.09 -1.76
N SER A 183 -3.99 30.83 -1.55
CA SER A 183 -5.03 31.55 -2.28
C SER A 183 -4.91 33.04 -1.95
N GLU A 184 -4.40 33.85 -2.87
CA GLU A 184 -4.34 35.32 -2.72
C GLU A 184 -5.73 35.99 -2.72
N GLU A 185 -6.83 35.25 -2.84
CA GLU A 185 -8.21 35.79 -2.79
C GLU A 185 -8.72 36.13 -1.38
N ARG A 186 -7.83 36.33 -0.39
CA ARG A 186 -8.18 36.90 0.92
C ARG A 186 -7.48 38.25 1.18
N TRP A 187 -7.51 39.13 0.19
CA TRP A 187 -7.29 40.57 0.40
C TRP A 187 -8.39 41.40 -0.26
N HIS A 188 -9.60 41.26 0.26
CA HIS A 188 -10.60 42.32 0.22
C HIS A 188 -10.99 42.72 1.65
N GLY A 189 -10.42 43.85 2.09
CA GLY A 189 -11.10 44.92 2.82
C GLY A 189 -11.77 44.63 4.16
N PHE A 190 -11.13 45.08 5.24
CA PHE A 190 -11.73 45.98 6.25
C PHE A 190 -10.60 46.93 6.69
N SER A 191 -10.58 48.18 6.21
CA SER A 191 -11.13 49.37 6.89
C SER A 191 -10.41 49.73 8.20
N ASN A 192 -9.53 50.73 8.13
CA ASN A 192 -9.70 52.03 8.79
C ASN A 192 -8.98 53.11 8.00
#